data_AF-A0A1V5ICN3-F1
#
_entry.id   AF-A0A1V5ICN3-F1
#
_cell.length_a   1.000
_cell.length_b   1.000
_cell.length_c   1.000
_cell.angle_alpha   90.00
_cell.angle_beta   90.00
_cell.angle_gamma   90.00
#
_symmetry.space_group_name_H-M   'P 1'
#
loop_
_entity.id
_entity.type
_entity.pdbx_description
1 polymer ?
#
loop_
_entity_poly.entity_id
_entity_poly.type
_entity_poly.pdbx_seq_one_letter_code
_entity_poly.pdbx_strand_id
1 'polypeptide(L)' 'MLECPFCEGELNSALIVANTALVGLLLEMKVFRADSRDHAAKIAKSVVGKALRDVPLLVKEVCEL' A
#
# COMPACT_ATOMS: atom_id res chain seq x y z
N MET A 1 4.93 -15.38 -2.89
CA MET A 1 3.80 -15.71 -3.78
C MET A 1 2.60 -15.90 -2.88
N LEU A 2 1.49 -15.18 -3.10
CA LEU A 2 0.32 -15.27 -2.23
C LEU A 2 -0.47 -16.53 -2.62
N GLU A 3 -0.88 -17.34 -1.65
CA GLU A 3 -1.69 -18.54 -1.90
C GLU A 3 -3.17 -18.24 -1.66
N CYS A 4 -4.04 -18.79 -2.52
CA CYS A 4 -5.48 -18.65 -2.37
C CYS A 4 -5.98 -19.49 -1.18
N PRO A 5 -6.63 -18.91 -0.15
CA PRO A 5 -7.08 -19.65 1.03
C PRO A 5 -8.23 -20.63 0.74
N PHE A 6 -8.71 -20.70 -0.51
CA PHE A 6 -9.84 -21.53 -0.91
C PHE A 6 -9.45 -22.71 -1.82
N CYS A 7 -8.41 -22.56 -2.65
CA CYS A 7 -7.99 -23.58 -3.61
C CYS A 7 -6.48 -23.85 -3.64
N GLU A 8 -5.70 -23.20 -2.76
CA GLU A 8 -4.25 -23.40 -2.59
C GLU A 8 -3.41 -23.13 -3.86
N GLY A 9 -4.00 -22.53 -4.89
CA GLY A 9 -3.30 -22.06 -6.08
C GLY A 9 -2.64 -20.70 -5.90
N GLU A 10 -1.83 -20.30 -6.87
CA GLU A 10 -1.26 -18.94 -6.95
C GLU A 10 -2.37 -17.89 -6.99
N LEU A 11 -2.40 -17.03 -5.98
CA LEU A 11 -3.25 -15.86 -5.98
C LEU A 11 -2.49 -14.71 -6.65
N ASN A 12 -2.94 -14.35 -7.86
CA ASN A 12 -2.51 -13.12 -8.50
C ASN A 12 -2.85 -11.93 -7.61
N SER A 13 -2.02 -10.88 -7.63
CA SER A 13 -2.15 -9.65 -6.84
C SER A 13 -3.46 -8.87 -7.10
N ALA A 14 -4.27 -9.34 -8.04
CA ALA A 14 -5.59 -8.87 -8.39
C ALA A 14 -6.55 -10.07 -8.51
N LEU A 15 -7.63 -10.05 -7.74
CA LEU A 15 -8.73 -11.01 -7.79
C LEU A 15 -9.97 -10.32 -8.33
N ILE A 16 -10.64 -10.87 -9.34
CA ILE A 16 -11.89 -10.31 -9.89
C ILE A 16 -13.05 -11.21 -9.48
N VAL A 17 -14.06 -10.64 -8.80
CA VAL A 17 -15.29 -11.33 -8.39
C VAL A 17 -16.47 -10.44 -8.74
N ALA A 18 -17.49 -10.99 -9.42
CA ALA A 18 -18.70 -10.26 -9.78
C ALA A 18 -18.43 -8.87 -10.41
N ASN A 19 -17.52 -8.84 -11.40
CA ASN A 19 -17.07 -7.62 -12.08
C ASN A 19 -16.43 -6.55 -11.16
N THR A 20 -16.00 -6.94 -9.96
CA THR A 20 -15.28 -6.09 -9.00
C THR A 20 -13.90 -6.66 -8.75
N ALA A 21 -12.86 -5.82 -8.78
CA ALA A 21 -11.49 -6.25 -8.53
C ALA A 21 -11.06 -5.93 -7.08
N LEU A 22 -10.49 -6.92 -6.40
CA LEU A 22 -9.75 -6.75 -5.16
C LEU A 22 -8.25 -6.81 -5.50
N VAL A 23 -7.56 -5.71 -5.27
CA VAL A 23 -6.14 -5.56 -5.64
C VAL A 23 -5.30 -5.20 -4.43
N GLY A 24 -4.14 -5.84 -4.31
CA GLY A 24 -3.10 -5.42 -3.38
C GLY A 24 -2.21 -4.37 -4.02
N LEU A 25 -2.07 -3.19 -3.40
CA LEU A 25 -1.18 -2.13 -3.88
C LEU A 25 0.00 -1.94 -2.93
N LEU A 26 1.21 -1.83 -3.48
CA LEU A 26 2.39 -1.36 -2.78
C LEU A 26 2.85 -0.08 -3.48
N LEU A 27 2.99 1.00 -2.70
CA LEU A 27 3.32 2.32 -3.21
C LEU A 27 4.64 2.78 -2.57
N GLU A 28 5.55 3.28 -3.39
CA GLU A 28 6.80 3.90 -2.94
C GLU A 28 6.77 5.39 -3.24
N MET A 29 7.28 6.20 -2.31
CA MET A 29 7.46 7.63 -2.53
C MET A 29 8.70 8.16 -1.81
N LYS A 30 9.36 9.16 -2.42
CA LYS A 30 10.45 9.88 -1.78
C LYS A 30 9.90 11.08 -1.03
N VAL A 31 10.27 11.22 0.24
CA VAL A 31 9.90 12.37 1.08
C VAL A 31 11.12 13.25 1.28
N PHE A 32 11.00 14.52 0.92
CA PHE A 32 12.06 15.51 1.10
C PHE A 32 11.75 16.40 2.29
N ARG A 33 12.80 16.90 2.96
CA ARG A 33 12.71 17.83 4.11
C ARG A 33 11.89 17.28 5.29
N ALA A 34 12.02 15.99 5.59
CA ALA A 34 11.48 15.42 6.81
C ALA A 34 12.50 15.54 7.95
N ASP A 35 12.03 15.89 9.15
CA ASP A 35 12.89 16.02 10.34
C ASP A 35 13.23 14.66 10.98
N SER A 36 12.47 13.62 10.66
CA SER A 36 12.65 12.25 11.16
C SER A 36 11.92 11.22 10.28
N ARG A 37 12.22 9.93 10.47
CA ARG A 37 11.49 8.82 9.81
C ARG A 37 9.99 8.84 10.13
N ASP A 38 9.61 9.20 11.35
CA ASP A 38 8.21 9.38 11.75
C ASP A 38 7.55 10.57 11.05
N HIS A 39 8.26 11.69 10.90
CA HIS A 39 7.76 12.83 10.13
C HIS A 39 7.58 12.44 8.66
N ALA A 40 8.54 11.73 8.06
CA ALA A 40 8.45 11.22 6.69
C ALA A 40 7.23 10.30 6.50
N ALA A 41 7.00 9.36 7.42
CA ALA A 41 5.85 8.46 7.38
C ALA A 41 4.51 9.22 7.45
N LYS A 42 4.42 10.27 8.27
CA LYS A 42 3.22 11.12 8.37
C LYS A 42 2.97 11.92 7.10
N ILE A 43 4.01 12.50 6.50
CA ILE A 43 3.91 13.19 5.20
C ILE A 43 3.40 12.22 4.14
N ALA A 44 4.01 11.03 4.05
CA ALA A 44 3.64 10.02 3.07
C ALA A 44 2.17 9.59 3.21
N LYS A 45 1.73 9.24 4.43
CA LYS A 45 0.33 8.92 4.72
C LYS A 45 -0.63 10.07 4.37
N SER A 46 -0.25 11.31 4.64
CA SER A 46 -1.10 12.48 4.36
C SER A 46 -1.28 12.69 2.85
N VAL A 47 -0.21 12.58 2.07
CA VAL A 47 -0.25 12.79 0.62
C VAL A 47 -1.01 11.66 -0.07
N VAL A 48 -0.65 10.40 0.20
CA VAL A 48 -1.29 9.24 -0.41
C VAL A 48 -2.74 9.11 0.07
N GLY A 49 -3.01 9.32 1.36
CA GLY A 49 -4.35 9.23 1.94
C GLY A 49 -5.33 10.27 1.39
N LYS A 50 -4.85 11.47 1.00
CA LYS A 50 -5.69 12.46 0.29
C LYS A 50 -6.15 11.95 -1.07
N ALA A 51 -5.32 11.19 -1.78
CA ALA A 51 -5.66 10.59 -3.07
C ALA A 51 -6.52 9.33 -2.91
N LEU A 52 -6.28 8.54 -1.86
CA LEU A 52 -6.95 7.28 -1.56
C LEU A 52 -7.81 7.38 -0.29
N ARG A 53 -8.84 8.23 -0.32
CA ARG A 53 -9.63 8.62 0.87
C ARG A 53 -10.25 7.45 1.63
N ASP A 54 -10.78 6.47 0.91
CA ASP A 54 -11.54 5.36 1.49
C ASP A 54 -10.72 4.05 1.55
N VAL A 55 -9.39 4.15 1.42
CA VAL A 55 -8.49 3.00 1.45
C VAL A 55 -7.58 3.07 2.68
N PRO A 56 -7.61 2.08 3.59
CA PRO A 56 -6.71 2.07 4.74
C PRO A 56 -5.26 1.91 4.29
N LEU A 57 -4.38 2.79 4.76
CA LEU A 57 -2.96 2.80 4.41
C LEU A 57 -2.09 2.27 5.55
N LEU A 58 -1.18 1.36 5.21
CA LEU A 58 -0.18 0.82 6.12
C LEU A 58 1.22 1.18 5.61
N VAL A 59 1.99 1.89 6.42
CA VAL A 59 3.42 2.13 6.13
C VAL A 59 4.16 0.83 6.40
N LYS A 60 4.84 0.31 5.36
CA LYS A 60 5.62 -0.94 5.45
C LYS A 60 7.07 -0.69 5.82
N GLU A 61 7.68 0.30 5.20
CA GLU A 61 9.10 0.62 5.38
C GLU A 61 9.34 2.11 5.19
N VAL A 62 10.37 2.64 5.85
CA VAL A 62 10.87 4.01 5.66
C VAL A 62 12.39 3.93 5.65
N CYS A 63 13.04 4.18 4.51
CA CYS A 63 14.50 4.15 4.40
C CYS A 63 15.05 5.58 4.31
N GLU A 64 16.20 5.83 4.93
CA GLU A 64 16.97 7.06 4.67
C GLU A 64 17.67 6.92 3.32
N LEU A 65 17.68 8.02 2.56
CA LEU A 65 18.28 8.10 1.22
C LEU A 65 19.72 8.59 1.28
#